data_AF-A0A2V6JW53-F1
#
_entry.id   AF-A0A2V6JW53-F1
#
_cell.length_a   1.000
_cell.length_b   1.000
_cell.length_c   1.000
_cell.angle_alpha   90.00
_cell.angle_beta   90.00
_cell.angle_gamma   90.00
#
_symmetry.space_group_name_H-M   'P 1'
#
loop_
_entity.id
_entity.type
_entity.pdbx_description
1 polymer ?
#
loop_
_entity_poly.entity_id
_entity_poly.type
_entity_poly.pdbx_seq_one_letter_code
_entity_poly.pdbx_strand_id
1 'polypeptide(L)'
;FECWRQMRDFFFSPTMNGIDWKAARDKYAALLPFVNHRNDLTYMLGELIGELNNGHAYVGGGERPDTPRIKLGLLGAEFSRDPATHAYRIERILPGENWDKHTRSPLTDVGVNVKAGDYILAINNTPVSSLPNLYDALIGTAGKQVILRVNSKPTDAGARDVTVVPTDDEAPLYYLDWVQKNIDYVTKKTGGE
;
A
#
# COMPACT_ATOMS: atom_id res chain seq x y z
N PHE A 1 16.41 -30.83 7.61
CA PHE A 1 16.93 -29.62 8.29
C PHE A 1 17.84 -28.81 7.35
N GLU A 2 17.33 -28.35 6.20
CA GLU A 2 18.17 -27.64 5.22
C GLU A 2 18.53 -26.22 5.67
N CYS A 3 17.54 -25.42 6.07
CA CYS A 3 17.74 -24.04 6.54
C CYS A 3 18.74 -23.97 7.72
N TRP A 4 18.59 -24.85 8.71
CA TRP A 4 19.55 -24.99 9.81
C TRP A 4 20.99 -25.23 9.32
N ARG A 5 21.15 -26.11 8.33
CA ARG A 5 22.45 -26.46 7.76
C ARG A 5 23.05 -25.30 6.97
N GLN A 6 22.23 -24.58 6.21
CA GLN A 6 22.70 -23.39 5.49
C GLN A 6 23.27 -22.34 6.44
N MET A 7 22.59 -22.07 7.55
CA MET A 7 23.14 -21.15 8.56
C MET A 7 24.42 -21.72 9.20
N ARG A 8 24.47 -23.00 9.55
CA ARG A 8 25.69 -23.61 10.10
C ARG A 8 26.90 -23.47 9.16
N ASP A 9 26.68 -23.68 7.87
CA ASP A 9 27.76 -23.81 6.88
C ASP A 9 28.20 -22.45 6.32
N PHE A 10 27.31 -21.45 6.27
CA PHE A 10 27.55 -20.19 5.56
C PHE A 10 27.32 -18.93 6.40
N PHE A 11 26.93 -19.05 7.68
CA PHE A 11 26.82 -17.88 8.53
C PHE A 11 28.21 -17.25 8.77
N PHE A 12 28.27 -15.92 8.72
CA PHE A 12 29.54 -15.19 8.70
C PHE A 12 30.38 -15.41 9.97
N SER A 13 29.73 -15.68 11.10
CA SER A 13 30.35 -15.88 12.41
C SER A 13 30.49 -17.38 12.67
N PRO A 14 31.71 -17.95 12.70
CA PRO A 14 31.91 -19.38 12.93
C PRO A 14 31.43 -19.86 14.31
N THR A 15 31.33 -18.95 15.27
CA THR A 15 30.81 -19.22 16.62
C THR A 15 29.29 -19.12 16.71
N MET A 16 28.60 -18.84 15.59
CA MET A 16 27.15 -18.66 15.54
C MET A 16 26.66 -17.59 16.53
N ASN A 17 27.45 -16.54 16.74
CA ASN A 17 27.22 -15.50 17.75
C ASN A 17 27.08 -16.03 19.19
N GLY A 18 27.77 -17.14 19.50
CA GLY A 18 27.76 -17.77 20.83
C GLY A 18 26.56 -18.70 21.08
N ILE A 19 25.71 -18.92 20.07
CA ILE A 19 24.56 -19.82 20.18
C ILE A 19 25.00 -21.28 19.99
N ASP A 20 24.53 -22.16 20.86
CA ASP A 20 24.61 -23.60 20.61
C ASP A 20 23.65 -23.95 19.47
N TRP A 21 24.19 -23.93 18.25
CA TRP A 21 23.41 -24.15 17.05
C TRP A 21 22.86 -25.58 16.97
N LYS A 22 23.51 -26.56 17.59
CA LYS A 22 22.98 -27.94 17.64
C LYS A 22 21.78 -28.00 18.59
N ALA A 23 21.87 -27.39 19.76
CA ALA A 23 20.73 -27.31 20.69
C ALA A 23 19.54 -26.56 20.07
N ALA A 24 19.81 -25.49 19.31
CA ALA A 24 18.77 -24.78 18.56
C ALA A 24 18.06 -25.73 17.57
N ARG A 25 18.80 -26.54 16.80
CA ARG A 25 18.20 -27.55 15.90
C ARG A 25 17.20 -28.43 16.64
N ASP A 26 17.59 -28.96 17.79
CA ASP A 26 16.82 -29.96 18.52
C ASP A 26 15.58 -29.33 19.16
N LYS A 27 15.70 -28.11 19.69
CA LYS A 27 14.58 -27.29 20.17
C LYS A 27 13.50 -27.13 19.10
N TYR A 28 13.87 -26.72 17.89
CA TYR A 28 12.90 -26.50 16.81
C TYR A 28 12.47 -27.80 16.11
N ALA A 29 13.31 -28.83 16.09
CA ALA A 29 12.95 -30.16 15.58
C ALA A 29 11.76 -30.78 16.31
N ALA A 30 11.67 -30.57 17.64
CA ALA A 30 10.56 -31.05 18.46
C ALA A 30 9.20 -30.46 18.04
N LEU A 31 9.20 -29.32 17.35
CA LEU A 31 7.98 -28.65 16.88
C LEU A 31 7.53 -29.13 15.48
N LEU A 32 8.41 -29.78 14.71
CA LEU A 32 8.11 -30.21 13.34
C LEU A 32 6.84 -31.08 13.21
N PRO A 33 6.53 -32.01 14.13
CA PRO A 33 5.30 -32.81 14.04
C PRO A 33 4.00 -32.00 14.10
N PHE A 34 4.04 -30.75 14.56
CA PHE A 34 2.87 -29.88 14.68
C PHE A 34 2.70 -28.91 13.50
N VAL A 35 3.60 -28.96 12.53
CA VAL A 35 3.53 -28.13 11.31
C VAL A 35 2.45 -28.69 10.39
N ASN A 36 1.40 -27.92 10.15
CA ASN A 36 0.30 -28.32 9.26
C ASN A 36 0.26 -27.50 7.97
N HIS A 37 0.92 -26.34 7.94
CA HIS A 37 0.95 -25.45 6.80
C HIS A 37 2.34 -24.88 6.54
N ARG A 38 2.63 -24.49 5.28
CA ARG A 38 3.92 -23.90 4.90
C ARG A 38 4.25 -22.63 5.71
N ASN A 39 3.23 -21.87 6.10
CA ASN A 39 3.40 -20.68 6.94
C ASN A 39 3.89 -21.05 8.36
N ASP A 40 3.41 -22.16 8.95
CA ASP A 40 3.88 -22.63 10.26
C ASP A 40 5.37 -22.99 10.18
N LEU A 41 5.77 -23.66 9.08
CA LEU A 41 7.17 -23.96 8.83
C LEU A 41 7.99 -22.68 8.63
N THR A 42 7.52 -21.71 7.84
CA THR A 42 8.23 -20.43 7.65
C THR A 42 8.40 -19.70 8.97
N TYR A 43 7.36 -19.66 9.80
CA TYR A 43 7.40 -19.04 11.12
C TYR A 43 8.46 -19.72 12.00
N MET A 44 8.40 -21.05 12.12
CA MET A 44 9.37 -21.83 12.90
C MET A 44 10.81 -21.67 12.41
N LEU A 45 11.02 -21.64 11.09
CA LEU A 45 12.34 -21.38 10.52
C LEU A 45 12.81 -19.95 10.83
N GLY A 46 11.90 -18.98 10.87
CA GLY A 46 12.18 -17.59 11.24
C GLY A 46 12.64 -17.47 12.68
N GLU A 47 11.94 -18.15 13.59
CA GLU A 47 12.34 -18.26 14.99
C GLU A 47 13.72 -18.92 15.12
N LEU A 48 13.96 -20.02 14.40
CA LEU A 48 15.25 -20.72 14.41
C LEU A 48 16.41 -19.81 13.98
N ILE A 49 16.29 -19.13 12.84
CA ILE A 49 17.37 -18.25 12.35
C ILE A 49 17.47 -16.95 13.16
N GLY A 50 16.39 -16.55 13.84
CA GLY A 50 16.35 -15.41 14.74
C GLY A 50 17.24 -15.58 15.98
N GLU A 51 17.44 -16.81 16.47
CA GLU A 51 18.35 -17.11 17.59
C GLU A 51 19.78 -16.58 17.36
N LEU A 52 20.20 -16.43 16.10
CA LEU A 52 21.51 -15.90 15.74
C LEU A 52 21.70 -14.42 16.05
N ASN A 53 20.65 -13.69 16.46
CA ASN A 53 20.68 -12.26 16.79
C ASN A 53 21.32 -11.40 15.69
N ASN A 54 21.00 -11.70 14.43
CA ASN A 54 21.58 -11.04 13.28
C ASN A 54 20.51 -10.44 12.36
N GLY A 55 20.76 -9.23 11.87
CA GLY A 55 19.97 -8.66 10.77
C GLY A 55 20.14 -9.50 9.50
N HIS A 56 19.23 -9.33 8.53
CA HIS A 56 19.30 -10.04 7.24
C HIS A 56 19.24 -11.57 7.31
N ALA A 57 18.90 -12.14 8.48
CA ALA A 57 18.45 -13.52 8.60
C ALA A 57 16.96 -13.59 8.26
N TYR A 58 16.63 -13.65 6.97
CA TYR A 58 15.24 -13.67 6.50
C TYR A 58 14.81 -15.05 6.03
N VAL A 59 13.54 -15.36 6.26
CA VAL A 59 12.85 -16.49 5.65
C VAL A 59 11.49 -16.01 5.14
N GLY A 60 11.09 -16.49 3.98
CA GLY A 60 9.83 -16.10 3.37
C GLY A 60 9.43 -17.04 2.24
N GLY A 61 8.18 -16.90 1.80
CA GLY A 61 7.65 -17.64 0.67
C GLY A 61 7.57 -19.16 0.89
N GLY A 62 7.85 -19.90 -0.18
CA GLY A 62 7.63 -21.34 -0.29
C GLY A 62 6.27 -21.70 -0.87
N GLU A 63 6.09 -22.99 -1.14
CA GLU A 63 4.86 -23.53 -1.73
C GLU A 63 3.72 -23.50 -0.72
N ARG A 64 2.70 -22.68 -0.99
CA ARG A 64 1.49 -22.54 -0.19
C ARG A 64 0.31 -22.22 -1.12
N PRO A 65 -0.94 -22.53 -0.72
CA PRO A 65 -2.12 -22.07 -1.45
C PRO A 65 -2.07 -20.56 -1.62
N ASP A 66 -2.27 -20.10 -2.85
CA ASP A 66 -2.37 -18.67 -3.16
C ASP A 66 -3.84 -18.26 -3.22
N THR A 67 -4.11 -17.01 -2.86
CA THR A 67 -5.45 -16.42 -2.93
C THR A 67 -5.42 -15.24 -3.90
N PRO A 68 -6.35 -15.13 -4.85
CA PRO A 68 -6.38 -14.02 -5.79
C PRO A 68 -6.42 -12.69 -5.03
N ARG A 69 -5.45 -11.81 -5.29
CA ARG A 69 -5.45 -10.47 -4.72
C ARG A 69 -6.39 -9.57 -5.51
N ILE A 70 -7.43 -9.07 -4.86
CA ILE A 70 -8.30 -8.04 -5.41
C ILE A 70 -7.69 -6.68 -5.09
N LYS A 71 -7.16 -6.01 -6.11
CA LYS A 71 -6.52 -4.70 -5.95
C LYS A 71 -7.58 -3.62 -5.74
N LEU A 72 -7.48 -2.89 -4.62
CA LEU A 72 -8.27 -1.70 -4.37
C LEU A 72 -7.80 -0.57 -5.29
N GLY A 73 -8.74 0.12 -5.93
CA GLY A 73 -8.46 1.36 -6.64
C GLY A 73 -8.32 2.53 -5.67
N LEU A 74 -7.27 3.31 -5.86
CA LEU A 74 -6.95 4.51 -5.10
C LEU A 74 -6.94 5.72 -6.05
N LEU A 75 -7.37 6.88 -5.56
CA LEU A 75 -7.64 8.06 -6.38
C LEU A 75 -6.51 9.10 -6.38
N GLY A 76 -5.44 8.87 -5.63
CA GLY A 76 -4.35 9.83 -5.43
C GLY A 76 -4.80 11.04 -4.61
N ALA A 77 -5.62 10.83 -3.58
CA ALA A 77 -6.21 11.93 -2.84
C ALA A 77 -6.66 11.55 -1.43
N GLU A 78 -6.76 12.56 -0.58
CA GLU A 78 -7.29 12.48 0.78
C GLU A 78 -8.72 13.01 0.81
N PHE A 79 -9.59 12.33 1.57
CA PHE A 79 -11.01 12.63 1.60
C PHE A 79 -11.53 12.76 3.03
N SER A 80 -12.54 13.60 3.22
CA SER A 80 -13.36 13.62 4.42
C SER A 80 -14.81 13.31 4.06
N ARG A 81 -15.55 12.70 4.99
CA ARG A 81 -16.98 12.44 4.80
C ARG A 81 -17.78 13.57 5.43
N ASP A 82 -18.62 14.20 4.63
CA ASP A 82 -19.54 15.23 5.10
C ASP A 82 -20.63 14.60 5.98
N PRO A 83 -20.82 15.05 7.23
CA PRO A 83 -21.74 14.39 8.16
C PRO A 83 -23.22 14.64 7.84
N ALA A 84 -23.56 15.69 7.09
CA ALA A 84 -24.95 16.04 6.79
C ALA A 84 -25.45 15.35 5.51
N THR A 85 -24.58 15.26 4.51
CA THR A 85 -24.91 14.74 3.17
C THR A 85 -24.33 13.37 2.89
N HIS A 86 -23.39 12.91 3.72
CA HIS A 86 -22.60 11.69 3.52
C HIS A 86 -21.80 11.65 2.21
N ALA A 87 -21.69 12.78 1.50
CA ALA A 87 -20.79 12.95 0.36
C ALA A 87 -19.33 12.99 0.81
N TYR A 88 -18.39 12.74 -0.11
CA TYR A 88 -16.96 12.79 0.20
C TYR A 88 -16.34 14.06 -0.37
N ARG A 89 -15.81 14.91 0.50
CA ARG A 89 -15.05 16.10 0.11
C ARG A 89 -13.59 15.72 -0.15
N ILE A 90 -13.04 16.22 -1.25
CA ILE A 90 -11.62 16.11 -1.57
C ILE A 90 -10.87 17.12 -0.70
N GLU A 91 -10.11 16.64 0.27
CA GLU A 91 -9.30 17.51 1.14
C GLU A 91 -8.00 17.90 0.46
N ARG A 92 -7.36 16.92 -0.19
CA ARG A 92 -6.08 17.10 -0.86
C ARG A 92 -5.98 16.16 -2.04
N ILE A 93 -5.41 16.66 -3.13
CA ILE A 93 -5.01 15.84 -4.28
C ILE A 93 -3.50 15.70 -4.20
N LEU A 94 -3.00 14.47 -4.26
CA LEU A 94 -1.57 14.20 -4.31
C LEU A 94 -1.03 14.69 -5.66
N PRO A 95 0.09 15.44 -5.69
CA PRO A 95 0.74 15.79 -6.95
C PRO A 95 1.16 14.52 -7.69
N GLY A 96 1.15 14.60 -9.01
CA GLY A 96 1.56 13.50 -9.86
C GLY A 96 2.10 13.99 -11.20
N GLU A 97 2.80 13.10 -11.88
CA GLU A 97 3.42 13.36 -13.17
C GLU A 97 2.65 12.58 -14.23
N ASN A 98 1.77 13.25 -14.97
CA ASN A 98 0.89 12.63 -15.96
C ASN A 98 1.61 11.97 -17.17
N TRP A 99 2.94 11.94 -17.20
CA TRP A 99 3.74 11.21 -18.20
C TRP A 99 4.38 9.93 -17.65
N ASP A 100 4.52 9.79 -16.33
CA ASP A 100 5.07 8.61 -15.68
C ASP A 100 3.91 7.74 -15.14
N LYS A 101 3.99 6.43 -15.30
CA LYS A 101 2.96 5.52 -14.78
C LYS A 101 3.04 5.35 -13.27
N HIS A 102 4.22 5.45 -12.68
CA HIS A 102 4.45 5.21 -11.25
C HIS A 102 4.00 6.38 -10.38
N THR A 103 4.11 7.61 -10.90
CA THR A 103 3.74 8.84 -10.19
C THR A 103 2.51 9.52 -10.80
N ARG A 104 1.70 8.82 -11.61
CA ARG A 104 0.43 9.35 -12.10
C ARG A 104 -0.60 9.43 -10.98
N SER A 105 -1.07 10.64 -10.67
CA SER A 105 -2.17 10.84 -9.74
C SER A 105 -3.51 10.84 -10.50
N PRO A 106 -4.46 9.93 -10.20
CA PRO A 106 -5.69 9.79 -10.99
C PRO A 106 -6.55 11.05 -11.08
N LEU A 107 -6.59 11.89 -10.04
CA LEU A 107 -7.37 13.14 -10.06
C LEU A 107 -6.66 14.31 -10.75
N THR A 108 -5.38 14.19 -11.08
CA THR A 108 -4.62 15.22 -11.84
C THR A 108 -4.64 14.97 -13.34
N ASP A 109 -5.24 13.87 -13.81
CA ASP A 109 -5.31 13.55 -15.23
C ASP A 109 -6.08 14.63 -16.02
N VAL A 110 -5.69 14.80 -17.28
CA VAL A 110 -6.26 15.80 -18.18
C VAL A 110 -7.76 15.55 -18.37
N GLY A 111 -8.57 16.59 -18.19
CA GLY A 111 -10.02 16.52 -18.36
C GLY A 111 -10.79 16.16 -17.08
N VAL A 112 -10.12 15.67 -16.04
CA VAL A 112 -10.76 15.40 -14.73
C VAL A 112 -11.17 16.73 -14.08
N ASN A 113 -10.28 17.73 -14.06
CA ASN A 113 -10.58 19.12 -13.65
C ASN A 113 -11.23 19.25 -12.26
N VAL A 114 -10.88 18.38 -11.31
CA VAL A 114 -11.31 18.47 -9.91
C VAL A 114 -10.25 19.19 -9.08
N LYS A 115 -10.65 19.76 -7.96
CA LYS A 115 -9.75 20.44 -7.02
C LYS A 115 -10.09 20.09 -5.58
N ALA A 116 -9.16 20.34 -4.67
CA ALA A 116 -9.45 20.34 -3.25
C ALA A 116 -10.65 21.25 -2.95
N GLY A 117 -11.59 20.76 -2.14
CA GLY A 117 -12.87 21.39 -1.88
C GLY A 117 -14.04 20.83 -2.68
N ASP A 118 -13.82 20.20 -3.82
CA ASP A 118 -14.88 19.54 -4.57
C ASP A 118 -15.34 18.25 -3.84
N TYR A 119 -16.51 17.76 -4.21
CA TYR A 119 -17.17 16.59 -3.65
C TYR A 119 -17.28 15.48 -4.69
N ILE A 120 -17.05 14.25 -4.26
CA ILE A 120 -17.46 13.03 -4.95
C ILE A 120 -18.84 12.64 -4.43
N LEU A 121 -19.79 12.48 -5.35
CA LEU A 121 -21.20 12.18 -5.09
C LEU A 121 -21.54 10.73 -5.46
N ALA A 122 -20.89 10.17 -6.48
CA ALA A 122 -21.08 8.79 -6.89
C ALA A 122 -19.82 8.21 -7.54
N ILE A 123 -19.68 6.89 -7.45
CA ILE A 123 -18.62 6.10 -8.10
C ILE A 123 -19.33 5.00 -8.90
N ASN A 124 -19.10 4.94 -10.21
CA ASN A 124 -19.79 4.02 -11.13
C ASN A 124 -21.32 4.02 -10.93
N ASN A 125 -21.92 5.21 -10.90
CA ASN A 125 -23.34 5.47 -10.62
C ASN A 125 -23.85 5.01 -9.24
N THR A 126 -22.99 4.50 -8.36
CA THR A 126 -23.34 4.18 -6.97
C THR A 126 -23.13 5.42 -6.10
N PRO A 127 -24.18 5.99 -5.47
CA PRO A 127 -24.04 7.15 -4.59
C PRO A 127 -23.15 6.84 -3.40
N VAL A 128 -22.11 7.65 -3.16
CA VAL A 128 -21.19 7.42 -2.04
C VAL A 128 -21.87 7.61 -0.68
N SER A 129 -22.97 8.36 -0.64
CA SER A 129 -23.79 8.56 0.56
C SER A 129 -24.41 7.26 1.07
N SER A 130 -24.69 6.31 0.18
CA SER A 130 -25.22 4.98 0.52
C SER A 130 -24.16 3.98 0.99
N LEU A 131 -22.87 4.32 0.85
CA LEU A 131 -21.78 3.41 1.18
C LEU A 131 -21.32 3.58 2.63
N PRO A 132 -20.89 2.51 3.31
CA PRO A 132 -20.12 2.62 4.54
C PRO A 132 -18.85 3.45 4.33
N ASN A 133 -18.14 3.22 3.21
CA ASN A 133 -16.93 3.92 2.82
C ASN A 133 -16.86 4.12 1.29
N LEU A 134 -16.30 5.24 0.79
CA LEU A 134 -16.11 5.41 -0.66
C LEU A 134 -15.27 4.29 -1.29
N TYR A 135 -14.29 3.76 -0.54
CA TYR A 135 -13.39 2.72 -1.03
C TYR A 135 -14.12 1.41 -1.37
N ASP A 136 -15.32 1.19 -0.83
CA ASP A 136 -16.12 0.01 -1.13
C ASP A 136 -16.47 -0.07 -2.63
N ALA A 137 -16.74 1.08 -3.27
CA ALA A 137 -17.02 1.17 -4.70
C ALA A 137 -15.76 1.12 -5.58
N LEU A 138 -14.57 1.10 -4.98
CA LEU A 138 -13.28 1.04 -5.66
C LEU A 138 -12.59 -0.34 -5.53
N ILE A 139 -13.24 -1.31 -4.89
CA ILE A 139 -12.72 -2.67 -4.80
C ILE A 139 -12.60 -3.27 -6.20
N GLY A 140 -11.40 -3.71 -6.58
CA GLY A 140 -11.14 -4.36 -7.87
C GLY A 140 -11.10 -3.40 -9.06
N THR A 141 -11.07 -2.10 -8.84
CA THR A 141 -11.08 -1.07 -9.91
C THR A 141 -9.70 -0.53 -10.28
N ALA A 142 -8.63 -0.93 -9.58
CA ALA A 142 -7.29 -0.50 -9.92
C ALA A 142 -6.94 -0.82 -11.38
N GLY A 143 -6.42 0.18 -12.11
CA GLY A 143 -6.10 0.07 -13.53
C GLY A 143 -7.32 -0.01 -14.47
N LYS A 144 -8.54 0.16 -13.96
CA LYS A 144 -9.78 0.14 -14.76
C LYS A 144 -10.44 1.52 -14.71
N GLN A 145 -11.12 1.89 -15.79
CA GLN A 145 -11.86 3.15 -15.82
C GLN A 145 -13.00 3.12 -14.79
N VAL A 146 -13.11 4.23 -14.05
CA VAL A 146 -14.18 4.49 -13.08
C VAL A 146 -14.78 5.85 -13.38
N ILE A 147 -16.10 5.93 -13.31
CA ILE A 147 -16.82 7.19 -13.45
C ILE A 147 -17.06 7.78 -12.06
N LEU A 148 -16.56 8.98 -11.82
CA LEU A 148 -16.86 9.76 -10.63
C LEU A 148 -17.88 10.84 -10.98
N ARG A 149 -18.96 10.93 -10.22
CA ARG A 149 -19.83 12.12 -10.24
C ARG A 149 -19.28 13.12 -9.25
N VAL A 150 -18.90 14.30 -9.74
CA VAL A 150 -18.22 15.34 -8.95
C VAL A 150 -18.93 16.68 -9.02
N ASN A 151 -18.84 17.46 -7.96
CA ASN A 151 -19.37 18.83 -7.91
C ASN A 151 -18.65 19.68 -6.87
N SER A 152 -18.66 21.00 -7.02
CA SER A 152 -18.18 21.96 -6.02
C SER A 152 -19.06 22.03 -4.75
N LYS A 153 -20.24 21.42 -4.78
CA LYS A 153 -21.23 21.37 -3.69
C LYS A 153 -21.69 19.92 -3.48
N PRO A 154 -22.12 19.54 -2.26
CA PRO A 154 -22.59 18.19 -1.98
C PRO A 154 -24.03 17.96 -2.49
N THR A 155 -24.30 18.25 -3.77
CA THR A 155 -25.62 18.14 -4.40
C THR A 155 -25.48 17.72 -5.86
N ASP A 156 -26.42 16.97 -6.43
CA ASP A 156 -26.39 16.62 -7.87
C ASP A 156 -26.62 17.81 -8.81
N ALA A 157 -27.21 18.91 -8.32
CA ALA A 157 -27.44 20.09 -9.13
C ALA A 157 -26.11 20.70 -9.62
N GLY A 158 -25.87 20.64 -10.93
CA GLY A 158 -24.63 21.08 -11.55
C GLY A 158 -23.46 20.10 -11.42
N ALA A 159 -23.71 18.87 -10.96
CA ALA A 159 -22.71 17.82 -10.95
C ALA A 159 -22.35 17.38 -12.38
N ARG A 160 -21.15 16.85 -12.54
CA ARG A 160 -20.65 16.32 -13.81
C ARG A 160 -19.95 14.99 -13.59
N ASP A 161 -19.94 14.18 -14.63
CA ASP A 161 -19.22 12.90 -14.61
C ASP A 161 -17.82 13.08 -15.19
N VAL A 162 -16.85 12.46 -14.52
CA VAL A 162 -15.45 12.38 -14.98
C VAL A 162 -15.00 10.94 -14.96
N THR A 163 -14.19 10.57 -15.94
CA THR A 163 -13.57 9.24 -15.98
C THR A 163 -12.16 9.33 -15.46
N VAL A 164 -11.80 8.43 -14.55
CA VAL A 164 -10.45 8.29 -13.98
C VAL A 164 -10.00 6.85 -14.05
N VAL A 165 -8.69 6.61 -13.99
CA VAL A 165 -8.12 5.27 -13.82
C VAL A 165 -7.43 5.22 -12.46
N PRO A 166 -8.03 4.56 -11.45
CA PRO A 166 -7.43 4.45 -10.11
C PRO A 166 -6.10 3.70 -10.14
N THR A 167 -5.18 4.09 -9.26
CA THR A 167 -3.91 3.38 -9.02
C THR A 167 -4.12 2.26 -7.99
N ASP A 168 -3.26 1.25 -7.97
CA ASP A 168 -3.22 0.22 -6.90
C ASP A 168 -2.29 0.58 -5.74
N ASP A 169 -1.51 1.65 -5.89
CA ASP A 169 -0.57 2.13 -4.88
C ASP A 169 -0.40 3.67 -4.99
N GLU A 170 -0.53 4.36 -3.85
CA GLU A 170 -0.30 5.81 -3.73
C GLU A 170 1.05 6.13 -3.08
N ALA A 171 1.82 5.15 -2.60
CA ALA A 171 3.10 5.37 -1.93
C ALA A 171 4.09 6.20 -2.79
N PRO A 172 4.22 5.97 -4.11
CA PRO A 172 5.06 6.83 -4.95
C PRO A 172 4.59 8.29 -5.01
N LEU A 173 3.28 8.54 -4.95
CA LEU A 173 2.70 9.90 -4.96
C LEU A 173 3.01 10.65 -3.66
N TYR A 174 2.87 9.96 -2.53
CA TYR A 174 3.27 10.51 -1.23
C TYR A 174 4.77 10.81 -1.17
N TYR A 175 5.60 9.92 -1.72
CA TYR A 175 7.03 10.14 -1.79
C TYR A 175 7.39 11.32 -2.68
N LEU A 176 6.79 11.42 -3.87
CA LEU A 176 6.97 12.56 -4.77
C LEU A 176 6.58 13.89 -4.09
N ASP A 177 5.41 13.94 -3.46
CA ASP A 177 4.94 15.09 -2.71
C ASP A 177 5.93 15.50 -1.59
N TRP A 178 6.45 14.52 -0.86
CA TRP A 178 7.46 14.76 0.18
C TRP A 178 8.76 15.31 -0.42
N VAL A 179 9.28 14.72 -1.50
CA VAL A 179 10.50 15.21 -2.17
C VAL A 179 10.30 16.63 -2.65
N GLN A 180 9.20 16.91 -3.36
CA GLN A 180 8.93 18.23 -3.91
C GLN A 180 8.80 19.29 -2.81
N LYS A 181 8.10 18.99 -1.71
CA LYS A 181 8.00 19.89 -0.56
C LYS A 181 9.35 20.22 0.05
N ASN A 182 10.26 19.25 0.13
CA ASN A 182 11.62 19.50 0.65
C ASN A 182 12.45 20.35 -0.32
N ILE A 183 12.34 20.09 -1.63
CA ILE A 183 12.98 20.92 -2.66
C ILE A 183 12.47 22.36 -2.54
N ASP A 184 11.15 22.57 -2.56
CA ASP A 184 10.54 23.89 -2.45
C ASP A 184 10.94 24.62 -1.16
N TYR A 185 11.01 23.88 -0.05
CA TYR A 185 11.46 24.41 1.23
C TYR A 185 12.91 24.89 1.15
N VAL A 186 13.83 24.07 0.64
CA VAL A 186 15.25 24.43 0.50
C VAL A 186 15.40 25.61 -0.45
N THR A 187 14.82 25.55 -1.65
CA THR A 187 14.85 26.64 -2.63
C THR A 187 14.35 27.96 -2.02
N LYS A 188 13.25 27.92 -1.27
CA LYS A 188 12.72 29.13 -0.59
C LYS A 188 13.65 29.65 0.51
N LYS A 189 14.38 28.78 1.20
CA LYS A 189 15.28 29.15 2.29
C LYS A 189 16.65 29.62 1.82
N THR A 190 17.13 29.12 0.69
CA THR A 190 18.44 29.49 0.13
C THR A 190 18.35 30.52 -0.99
N GLY A 191 17.14 30.87 -1.44
CA GLY A 191 16.95 31.76 -2.59
C GLY A 191 17.26 31.09 -3.93
N GLY A 192 17.37 29.76 -3.95
CA GLY A 192 17.75 28.99 -5.14
C GLY A 192 19.26 28.86 -5.34
N GLU A 193 20.07 29.30 -4.38
CA GLU A 193 21.52 29.11 -4.31
C GLU A 193 21.92 27.93 -3.42
#